data_AF-A0AAA9TU08-F1
#
_entry.id   AF-A0AAA9TU08-F1
#
_cell.length_a   1.000
_cell.length_b   1.000
_cell.length_c   1.000
_cell.angle_alpha   90.00
_cell.angle_beta   90.00
_cell.angle_gamma   90.00
#
_symmetry.space_group_name_H-M   'P 1'
#
loop_
_entity.id
_entity.type
_entity.pdbx_description
1 polymer ?
#
loop_
_entity_poly.entity_id
_entity_poly.type
_entity_poly.pdbx_seq_one_letter_code
_entity_poly.pdbx_strand_id
1 'polypeptide(L)'
;MALIPVGTQKYLLNKRRRPCGSHSYSLIIFTNDLEDKAWTTNEVMEEVTSCSFSSPLFQQEDKRGVTYRIPALIYVPPAHTFLAFAEKRSSSKDEDALHLVLRRGLRTGQSVQWEPLKSLMKATLPGHRTMNPCPVWERKSGYVYLFFICVQGHVTERQQIMSGRNAARLCFICSQDAGYSWSDVRDLTEEVIGPEVTHWATFAVGPGHGIQLQSGRLIIPAYAYYIPFWFFCFRLPYRARPHSLMIYSDDLGATWHHGRLIKPMVTVECEVAEVIGKAGHPVLYCSARTPNRHRAEALSIDHGECFQKPVLSHQLCEPPHGCQGSVVSFCPLEIPGGCQNLAGEDAPAIQQSPLLCSSVRPEPEAGTLSESWLLYSHPTNKKRRVDLGIYLNQSPLEAACWSRPWILHCGPCGYSDLAALENEGLFGCLFECGTKQECEQIAFRLFTDREILSHVQGDCSTPGMNSEPSKK
;
A
#
# COMPACT_ATOMS: atom_id res chain seq x y z
N MET A 1 -20.23 -33.57 53.15
CA MET A 1 -21.44 -33.91 53.93
C MET A 1 -22.47 -34.55 53.00
N ALA A 2 -23.13 -35.60 53.47
CA ALA A 2 -24.33 -36.23 52.90
C ALA A 2 -25.57 -35.29 53.05
N LEU A 3 -26.76 -35.48 52.44
CA LEU A 3 -27.32 -36.52 51.54
C LEU A 3 -28.52 -35.91 50.74
N ILE A 4 -29.05 -36.66 49.76
CA ILE A 4 -30.18 -36.31 48.86
C ILE A 4 -31.55 -36.69 49.50
N PRO A 5 -32.69 -36.06 49.14
CA PRO A 5 -33.67 -36.69 48.22
C PRO A 5 -34.48 -35.67 47.36
N VAL A 6 -35.48 -35.97 46.50
CA VAL A 6 -35.76 -36.98 45.43
C VAL A 6 -36.93 -36.41 44.57
N GLY A 7 -37.00 -36.65 43.25
CA GLY A 7 -38.19 -36.33 42.43
C GLY A 7 -38.06 -36.70 40.95
N THR A 8 -39.02 -37.47 40.39
CA THR A 8 -38.72 -38.38 39.25
C THR A 8 -39.75 -38.34 38.09
N GLN A 9 -39.24 -38.52 36.84
CA GLN A 9 -39.86 -39.27 35.72
C GLN A 9 -41.17 -38.79 35.02
N LYS A 10 -41.12 -38.56 33.69
CA LYS A 10 -41.54 -39.53 32.64
C LYS A 10 -41.38 -39.04 31.18
N TYR A 11 -41.03 -39.97 30.30
CA TYR A 11 -41.11 -39.88 28.82
C TYR A 11 -42.35 -40.61 28.30
N LEU A 12 -42.89 -40.21 27.13
CA LEU A 12 -43.63 -41.02 26.14
C LEU A 12 -43.92 -40.11 24.90
N LEU A 13 -43.22 -40.19 23.76
CA LEU A 13 -43.32 -41.18 22.67
C LEU A 13 -44.74 -41.39 22.10
N ASN A 14 -44.94 -41.02 20.83
CA ASN A 14 -46.14 -41.36 20.05
C ASN A 14 -45.75 -42.12 18.77
N LYS A 15 -46.51 -43.17 18.40
CA LYS A 15 -46.21 -44.15 17.34
C LYS A 15 -47.35 -44.21 16.33
N ARG A 16 -47.04 -44.13 15.01
CA ARG A 16 -47.76 -44.83 13.92
C ARG A 16 -46.72 -45.23 12.86
N ARG A 17 -46.32 -46.51 12.80
CA ARG A 17 -46.87 -47.66 12.03
C ARG A 17 -46.08 -47.92 10.72
N ARG A 18 -45.34 -49.03 10.72
CA ARG A 18 -44.71 -49.80 9.61
C ARG A 18 -45.81 -50.43 8.70
N PRO A 19 -45.54 -51.00 7.48
CA PRO A 19 -44.43 -51.91 7.09
C PRO A 19 -43.83 -51.62 5.67
N CYS A 20 -42.97 -52.42 5.00
CA CYS A 20 -42.41 -53.78 5.21
C CYS A 20 -41.04 -53.94 4.49
N GLY A 21 -40.34 -55.08 4.67
CA GLY A 21 -39.10 -55.48 3.93
C GLY A 21 -37.80 -55.34 4.75
N SER A 22 -37.32 -56.40 5.45
CA SER A 22 -36.30 -57.39 5.00
C SER A 22 -34.90 -56.78 4.76
N HIS A 23 -33.96 -56.86 5.71
CA HIS A 23 -32.96 -57.97 5.90
C HIS A 23 -31.94 -58.05 4.73
N SER A 24 -30.63 -58.23 4.90
CA SER A 24 -29.76 -58.42 6.09
C SER A 24 -28.31 -57.96 5.79
N TYR A 25 -27.44 -58.00 6.80
CA TYR A 25 -26.00 -57.65 6.78
C TYR A 25 -25.16 -58.48 5.81
N SER A 26 -24.06 -57.90 5.30
CA SER A 26 -22.68 -58.35 5.66
C SER A 26 -21.57 -57.47 5.08
N LEU A 27 -20.50 -57.34 5.87
CA LEU A 27 -19.19 -56.83 5.47
C LEU A 27 -18.43 -57.93 4.72
N ILE A 28 -17.88 -57.65 3.54
CA ILE A 28 -16.89 -58.52 2.89
C ILE A 28 -15.76 -57.62 2.33
N ILE A 29 -14.53 -57.94 2.72
CA ILE A 29 -13.30 -57.43 2.09
C ILE A 29 -12.89 -58.44 1.02
N PHE A 30 -12.59 -57.98 -0.19
CA PHE A 30 -11.74 -58.71 -1.12
C PHE A 30 -10.75 -57.74 -1.79
N THR A 31 -9.47 -58.05 -1.61
CA THR A 31 -8.37 -57.58 -2.44
C THR A 31 -8.41 -58.28 -3.79
N ASN A 32 -7.97 -57.61 -4.86
CA ASN A 32 -7.24 -58.24 -5.96
C ASN A 32 -6.53 -57.17 -6.77
N ASP A 33 -5.22 -57.31 -6.91
CA ASP A 33 -4.41 -56.58 -7.88
C ASP A 33 -4.70 -57.09 -9.30
N LEU A 34 -4.58 -56.21 -10.30
CA LEU A 34 -4.03 -56.54 -11.62
C LEU A 34 -3.34 -55.31 -12.19
N GLU A 35 -2.08 -55.47 -12.55
CA GLU A 35 -1.22 -54.46 -13.18
C GLU A 35 -1.64 -54.21 -14.64
N ASP A 36 -1.38 -53.01 -15.18
CA ASP A 36 -0.44 -52.90 -16.32
C ASP A 36 0.03 -51.46 -16.62
N LYS A 37 1.28 -51.37 -17.11
CA LYS A 37 1.92 -50.29 -17.90
C LYS A 37 2.20 -48.90 -17.30
N ALA A 38 3.45 -48.81 -16.85
CA ALA A 38 4.27 -47.62 -16.68
C ALA A 38 4.26 -46.59 -17.84
N TRP A 39 4.48 -45.32 -17.45
CA TRP A 39 5.44 -44.47 -18.13
C TRP A 39 6.27 -43.72 -17.08
N THR A 40 7.56 -44.06 -16.95
CA THR A 40 8.47 -43.41 -16.01
C THR A 40 9.19 -42.25 -16.69
N THR A 41 8.76 -41.03 -16.38
CA THR A 41 9.59 -39.83 -16.52
C THR A 41 9.83 -39.26 -15.13
N ASN A 42 11.03 -39.52 -14.58
CA ASN A 42 11.52 -38.83 -13.40
C ASN A 42 11.83 -37.38 -13.79
N GLU A 43 10.80 -36.53 -13.83
CA GLU A 43 11.02 -35.09 -13.83
C GLU A 43 11.43 -34.66 -12.42
N VAL A 44 12.59 -34.02 -12.36
CA VAL A 44 13.08 -33.37 -11.15
C VAL A 44 12.05 -32.32 -10.76
N MET A 45 11.46 -32.46 -9.58
CA MET A 45 10.72 -31.38 -8.94
C MET A 45 11.70 -30.24 -8.59
N GLU A 46 11.95 -29.36 -9.55
CA GLU A 46 12.49 -28.03 -9.25
C GLU A 46 11.48 -27.27 -8.39
N GLU A 47 11.97 -26.57 -7.38
CA GLU A 47 11.17 -25.74 -6.47
C GLU A 47 10.63 -24.49 -7.19
N VAL A 48 9.56 -24.66 -7.96
CA VAL A 48 8.83 -23.53 -8.55
C VAL A 48 7.99 -22.83 -7.47
N THR A 49 8.65 -21.87 -6.81
CA THR A 49 8.06 -20.67 -6.19
C THR A 49 6.78 -20.85 -5.36
N SER A 50 6.95 -21.40 -4.16
CA SER A 50 5.98 -21.21 -3.07
C SER A 50 6.06 -19.78 -2.50
N CYS A 51 5.40 -18.82 -3.16
CA CYS A 51 5.20 -17.46 -2.65
C CYS A 51 3.74 -16.97 -2.81
N SER A 52 2.96 -17.29 -1.77
CA SER A 52 1.81 -16.52 -1.26
C SER A 52 0.69 -16.11 -2.25
N PHE A 53 -0.36 -16.93 -2.29
CA PHE A 53 -1.71 -16.47 -2.64
C PHE A 53 -2.11 -15.25 -1.80
N SER A 54 -2.82 -14.29 -2.39
CA SER A 54 -3.31 -13.11 -1.66
C SER A 54 -4.31 -13.49 -0.57
N SER A 55 -4.03 -13.15 0.68
CA SER A 55 -4.90 -13.44 1.83
C SER A 55 -5.90 -12.30 2.06
N PRO A 56 -7.23 -12.56 2.12
CA PRO A 56 -8.20 -11.54 2.49
C PRO A 56 -8.04 -11.16 3.97
N LEU A 57 -7.84 -9.87 4.26
CA LEU A 57 -7.68 -9.37 5.63
C LEU A 57 -8.97 -8.72 6.15
N PHE A 58 -9.63 -7.95 5.29
CA PHE A 58 -10.90 -7.30 5.58
C PHE A 58 -11.89 -7.74 4.51
N GLN A 59 -13.02 -8.31 4.92
CA GLN A 59 -14.01 -8.87 4.00
C GLN A 59 -15.35 -8.18 4.24
N GLN A 60 -16.04 -7.83 3.16
CA GLN A 60 -17.41 -7.32 3.22
C GLN A 60 -18.34 -8.42 3.78
N GLU A 61 -19.27 -8.06 4.67
CA GLU A 61 -20.22 -9.00 5.26
C GLU A 61 -21.24 -9.50 4.22
N ASP A 62 -22.00 -8.57 3.65
CA ASP A 62 -22.83 -8.78 2.46
C ASP A 62 -22.88 -7.48 1.64
N LYS A 63 -23.55 -7.51 0.48
CA LYS A 63 -23.62 -6.37 -0.46
C LYS A 63 -24.21 -5.06 0.10
N ARG A 64 -24.80 -5.07 1.30
CA ARG A 64 -25.41 -3.92 1.99
C ARG A 64 -24.90 -3.75 3.43
N GLY A 65 -24.09 -4.69 3.92
CA GLY A 65 -23.52 -4.68 5.26
C GLY A 65 -22.17 -3.96 5.33
N VAL A 66 -21.42 -4.23 6.41
CA VAL A 66 -20.13 -3.58 6.65
C VAL A 66 -19.20 -3.80 5.47
N THR A 67 -18.66 -2.70 4.96
CA THR A 67 -17.69 -2.66 3.87
C THR A 67 -16.41 -2.03 4.39
N TYR A 68 -15.26 -2.61 4.03
CA TYR A 68 -13.94 -2.08 4.37
C TYR A 68 -13.30 -1.50 3.11
N ARG A 69 -12.79 -0.27 3.22
CA ARG A 69 -12.21 0.47 2.09
C ARG A 69 -11.00 1.28 2.53
N ILE A 70 -10.28 1.82 1.55
CA ILE A 70 -9.17 2.75 1.76
C ILE A 70 -8.05 2.09 2.60
N PRO A 71 -7.34 1.10 2.01
CA PRO A 71 -6.21 0.45 2.66
C PRO A 71 -5.10 1.45 2.94
N ALA A 72 -4.46 1.29 4.10
CA ALA A 72 -3.16 1.87 4.38
C ALA A 72 -2.28 0.85 5.11
N LEU A 73 -1.00 0.79 4.78
CA LEU A 73 -0.06 -0.24 5.21
C LEU A 73 1.26 0.42 5.62
N ILE A 74 1.75 0.06 6.81
CA ILE A 74 3.13 0.38 7.19
C ILE A 74 3.79 -0.84 7.84
N TYR A 75 5.09 -1.01 7.59
CA TYR A 75 5.91 -1.99 8.28
C TYR A 75 6.73 -1.30 9.37
N VAL A 76 6.81 -1.92 10.55
CA VAL A 76 7.58 -1.45 11.70
C VAL A 76 8.74 -2.43 11.92
N PRO A 77 9.94 -2.16 11.38
CA PRO A 77 11.06 -3.11 11.36
C PRO A 77 11.49 -3.64 12.73
N PRO A 78 11.66 -2.82 13.79
CA PRO A 78 12.10 -3.33 15.10
C PRO A 78 11.14 -4.33 15.75
N ALA A 79 9.87 -4.31 15.33
CA ALA A 79 8.82 -5.22 15.80
C ALA A 79 8.49 -6.33 14.79
N HIS A 80 9.17 -6.38 13.64
CA HIS A 80 8.84 -7.24 12.49
C HIS A 80 7.34 -7.28 12.13
N THR A 81 6.64 -6.16 12.31
CA THR A 81 5.17 -6.11 12.31
C THR A 81 4.63 -5.19 11.22
N PHE A 82 3.72 -5.69 10.38
CA PHE A 82 2.87 -4.87 9.54
C PHE A 82 1.67 -4.33 10.34
N LEU A 83 1.31 -3.08 10.09
CA LEU A 83 0.08 -2.46 10.54
C LEU A 83 -0.78 -2.17 9.30
N ALA A 84 -1.84 -2.97 9.13
CA ALA A 84 -2.79 -2.83 8.04
C ALA A 84 -4.04 -2.11 8.55
N PHE A 85 -4.30 -0.92 8.03
CA PHE A 85 -5.44 -0.08 8.36
C PHE A 85 -6.48 -0.10 7.23
N ALA A 86 -7.73 0.14 7.60
CA ALA A 86 -8.82 0.41 6.66
C ALA A 86 -9.89 1.27 7.32
N GLU A 87 -10.70 1.95 6.52
CA GLU A 87 -11.98 2.48 6.98
C GLU A 87 -12.99 1.34 7.17
N LYS A 88 -13.68 1.33 8.31
CA LYS A 88 -14.93 0.57 8.47
C LYS A 88 -16.11 1.47 8.09
N ARG A 89 -16.91 1.01 7.14
CA ARG A 89 -18.08 1.73 6.62
C ARG A 89 -19.35 0.88 6.76
N SER A 90 -20.52 1.50 6.95
CA SER A 90 -21.81 0.78 6.94
C SER A 90 -22.35 0.49 5.54
N SER A 91 -21.77 1.08 4.50
CA SER A 91 -21.94 0.70 3.09
C SER A 91 -20.68 1.07 2.30
N SER A 92 -20.64 0.86 0.98
CA SER A 92 -19.47 1.24 0.17
C SER A 92 -19.26 2.75 0.01
N LYS A 93 -20.24 3.60 0.36
CA LYS A 93 -20.17 5.06 0.21
C LYS A 93 -19.21 5.72 1.20
N ASP A 94 -18.69 6.89 0.83
CA ASP A 94 -17.80 7.68 1.69
C ASP A 94 -18.55 8.27 2.90
N GLU A 95 -19.80 8.72 2.72
CA GLU A 95 -20.65 9.28 3.79
C GLU A 95 -21.00 8.28 4.90
N ASP A 96 -20.87 6.98 4.59
CA ASP A 96 -21.20 5.87 5.48
C ASP A 96 -19.96 5.35 6.25
N ALA A 97 -18.83 6.05 6.18
CA ALA A 97 -17.66 5.79 7.02
C ALA A 97 -17.97 6.00 8.50
N LEU A 98 -17.43 5.11 9.35
CA LEU A 98 -17.66 5.13 10.80
C LEU A 98 -16.35 5.48 11.52
N HIS A 99 -15.40 4.56 11.51
CA HIS A 99 -14.13 4.65 12.22
C HIS A 99 -13.06 3.78 11.55
N LEU A 100 -11.80 3.98 11.93
CA LEU A 100 -10.69 3.20 11.40
C LEU A 100 -10.55 1.85 12.12
N VAL A 101 -10.13 0.83 11.39
CA VAL A 101 -9.79 -0.49 11.91
C VAL A 101 -8.33 -0.84 11.62
N LEU A 102 -7.76 -1.70 12.44
CA LEU A 102 -6.38 -2.18 12.36
C LEU A 102 -6.37 -3.71 12.41
N ARG A 103 -5.50 -4.31 11.61
CA ARG A 103 -4.91 -5.62 11.90
C ARG A 103 -3.39 -5.49 12.01
N ARG A 104 -2.82 -6.16 13.00
CA ARG A 104 -1.38 -6.27 13.20
C ARG A 104 -0.92 -7.61 12.64
N GLY A 105 0.16 -7.62 11.87
CA GLY A 105 0.67 -8.80 11.18
C GLY A 105 2.11 -9.04 11.55
N LEU A 106 2.39 -10.02 12.41
CA LEU A 106 3.76 -10.40 12.74
C LEU A 106 4.34 -11.18 11.55
N ARG A 107 5.42 -10.67 10.96
CA ARG A 107 6.10 -11.33 9.84
C ARG A 107 7.14 -12.33 10.34
N THR A 108 7.15 -13.50 9.74
CA THR A 108 8.19 -14.52 9.91
C THR A 108 8.62 -15.00 8.53
N GLY A 109 9.81 -14.59 8.09
CA GLY A 109 10.28 -14.81 6.71
C GLY A 109 9.36 -14.16 5.68
N GLN A 110 8.83 -14.97 4.74
CA GLN A 110 7.89 -14.55 3.70
C GLN A 110 6.42 -14.81 4.06
N SER A 111 6.12 -15.05 5.35
CA SER A 111 4.75 -15.26 5.86
C SER A 111 4.37 -14.19 6.89
N VAL A 112 3.08 -13.88 7.01
CA VAL A 112 2.55 -12.93 8.00
C VAL A 112 1.40 -13.55 8.78
N GLN A 113 1.52 -13.56 10.11
CA GLN A 113 0.50 -14.02 11.05
C GLN A 113 -0.33 -12.82 11.52
N TRP A 114 -1.58 -12.76 11.08
CA TRP A 114 -2.47 -11.63 11.33
C TRP A 114 -3.31 -11.80 12.60
N GLU A 115 -3.23 -10.82 13.49
CA GLU A 115 -4.08 -10.72 14.67
C GLU A 115 -5.56 -10.42 14.31
N PRO A 116 -6.50 -10.69 15.24
CA PRO A 116 -7.90 -10.26 15.10
C PRO A 116 -8.06 -8.76 14.83
N LEU A 117 -9.13 -8.41 14.12
CA LEU A 117 -9.44 -7.02 13.78
C LEU A 117 -9.72 -6.19 15.04
N LYS A 118 -9.07 -5.03 15.15
CA LYS A 118 -9.23 -4.06 16.23
C LYS A 118 -9.88 -2.78 15.70
N SER A 119 -10.87 -2.25 16.40
CA SER A 119 -11.44 -0.92 16.12
C SER A 119 -10.63 0.17 16.82
N LEU A 120 -10.19 1.18 16.08
CA LEU A 120 -9.40 2.30 16.59
C LEU A 120 -10.31 3.43 17.08
N MET A 121 -11.10 3.18 18.13
CA MET A 121 -12.04 4.19 18.67
C MET A 121 -11.35 5.47 19.17
N LYS A 122 -10.05 5.41 19.48
CA LYS A 122 -9.22 6.58 19.79
C LYS A 122 -9.07 7.53 18.59
N ALA A 123 -9.11 7.02 17.35
CA ALA A 123 -9.17 7.82 16.13
C ALA A 123 -10.63 8.18 15.79
N THR A 124 -11.29 8.93 16.67
CA THR A 124 -12.63 9.50 16.40
C THR A 124 -12.79 10.86 17.09
N LEU A 125 -13.54 11.77 16.45
CA LEU A 125 -14.05 12.99 17.10
C LEU A 125 -15.58 12.90 17.27
N PRO A 126 -16.15 13.41 18.38
CA PRO A 126 -17.60 13.39 18.59
C PRO A 126 -18.37 14.02 17.42
N GLY A 127 -19.37 13.31 16.91
CA GLY A 127 -20.18 13.78 15.78
C GLY A 127 -19.47 13.85 14.42
N HIS A 128 -18.30 13.21 14.26
CA HIS A 128 -17.56 13.14 13.00
C HIS A 128 -17.39 11.68 12.54
N ARG A 129 -17.36 11.46 11.22
CA ARG A 129 -16.89 10.21 10.59
C ARG A 129 -15.39 10.29 10.34
N THR A 130 -14.68 9.17 10.48
CA THR A 130 -13.21 9.13 10.35
C THR A 130 -12.79 8.38 9.09
N MET A 131 -11.85 8.97 8.32
CA MET A 131 -11.52 8.58 6.95
C MET A 131 -10.05 8.79 6.60
N ASN A 132 -9.62 8.18 5.48
CA ASN A 132 -8.30 8.28 4.86
C ASN A 132 -7.15 8.05 5.86
N PRO A 133 -6.96 6.80 6.35
CA PRO A 133 -5.78 6.47 7.15
C PRO A 133 -4.49 6.76 6.35
N CYS A 134 -3.51 7.37 7.02
CA CYS A 134 -2.18 7.63 6.49
C CYS A 134 -1.12 7.51 7.60
N PRO A 135 -0.56 6.30 7.84
CA PRO A 135 0.45 6.09 8.86
C PRO A 135 1.85 6.54 8.39
N VAL A 136 2.66 7.04 9.32
CA VAL A 136 4.11 7.21 9.18
C VAL A 136 4.81 6.66 10.42
N TRP A 137 6.02 6.11 10.25
CA TRP A 137 6.86 5.61 11.33
C TRP A 137 8.08 6.51 11.50
N GLU A 138 8.26 7.04 12.71
CA GLU A 138 9.42 7.86 13.08
C GLU A 138 10.51 6.94 13.65
N ARG A 139 11.63 6.80 12.93
CA ARG A 139 12.67 5.81 13.18
C ARG A 139 13.43 6.00 14.48
N LYS A 140 13.57 7.22 14.98
CA LYS A 140 14.44 7.55 16.12
C LYS A 140 13.79 7.29 17.49
N SER A 141 12.52 7.64 17.63
CA SER A 141 11.70 7.45 18.82
C SER A 141 10.84 6.18 18.76
N GLY A 142 10.66 5.60 17.56
CA GLY A 142 9.87 4.40 17.33
C GLY A 142 8.37 4.64 17.22
N TYR A 143 7.90 5.88 17.32
CA TYR A 143 6.48 6.22 17.22
C TYR A 143 5.92 5.92 15.83
N VAL A 144 4.73 5.32 15.78
CA VAL A 144 3.86 5.32 14.60
C VAL A 144 2.81 6.40 14.79
N TYR A 145 2.77 7.39 13.90
CA TYR A 145 1.71 8.38 13.83
C TYR A 145 0.71 7.95 12.74
N LEU A 146 -0.57 7.78 13.09
CA LEU A 146 -1.64 7.51 12.15
C LEU A 146 -2.42 8.79 11.91
N PHE A 147 -2.19 9.43 10.76
CA PHE A 147 -2.98 10.57 10.31
C PHE A 147 -4.29 10.11 9.67
N PHE A 148 -5.30 10.98 9.76
CA PHE A 148 -6.62 10.79 9.15
C PHE A 148 -7.36 12.12 9.09
N ILE A 149 -8.52 12.14 8.43
CA ILE A 149 -9.49 13.22 8.57
C ILE A 149 -10.72 12.78 9.37
N CYS A 150 -11.26 13.73 10.14
CA CYS A 150 -12.59 13.62 10.73
C CYS A 150 -13.53 14.62 10.04
N VAL A 151 -14.61 14.15 9.40
CA VAL A 151 -15.59 15.00 8.70
C VAL A 151 -16.89 15.07 9.49
N GLN A 152 -17.42 16.29 9.67
CA GLN A 152 -18.61 16.51 10.51
C GLN A 152 -19.85 15.79 9.96
N GLY A 153 -20.40 14.86 10.74
CA GLY A 153 -21.60 14.08 10.43
C GLY A 153 -21.65 13.55 8.99
N HIS A 154 -22.79 13.77 8.33
CA HIS A 154 -23.02 13.37 6.94
C HIS A 154 -22.72 14.49 5.92
N VAL A 155 -21.90 15.49 6.28
CA VAL A 155 -21.51 16.55 5.33
C VAL A 155 -20.65 15.94 4.23
N THR A 156 -21.11 16.05 2.98
CA THR A 156 -20.45 15.41 1.82
C THR A 156 -19.35 16.30 1.26
N GLU A 157 -18.35 15.71 0.60
CA GLU A 157 -17.29 16.46 -0.10
C GLU A 157 -17.90 17.46 -1.09
N ARG A 158 -18.91 17.02 -1.86
CA ARG A 158 -19.65 17.88 -2.80
C ARG A 158 -20.34 19.06 -2.12
N GLN A 159 -20.94 18.89 -0.93
CA GLN A 159 -21.54 20.00 -0.19
C GLN A 159 -20.48 21.01 0.27
N GLN A 160 -19.33 20.55 0.74
CA GLN A 160 -18.21 21.40 1.14
C GLN A 160 -17.68 22.20 -0.06
N ILE A 161 -17.42 21.54 -1.19
CA ILE A 161 -16.99 22.15 -2.45
C ILE A 161 -18.00 23.18 -2.96
N MET A 162 -19.30 22.83 -3.03
CA MET A 162 -20.35 23.72 -3.57
C MET A 162 -20.68 24.91 -2.65
N SER A 163 -20.44 24.81 -1.34
CA SER A 163 -20.69 25.90 -0.38
C SER A 163 -19.42 26.69 -0.03
N GLY A 164 -18.24 26.14 -0.30
CA GLY A 164 -16.97 26.65 0.18
C GLY A 164 -16.88 26.68 1.70
N ARG A 165 -17.54 25.74 2.40
CA ARG A 165 -17.53 25.63 3.87
C ARG A 165 -16.89 24.31 4.29
N ASN A 166 -15.73 24.44 4.92
CA ASN A 166 -14.94 23.32 5.42
C ASN A 166 -15.58 22.68 6.66
N ALA A 167 -15.71 21.37 6.64
CA ALA A 167 -16.20 20.52 7.72
C ALA A 167 -15.25 19.34 8.03
N ALA A 168 -14.02 19.37 7.49
CA ALA A 168 -12.97 18.36 7.69
C ALA A 168 -11.95 18.85 8.73
N ARG A 169 -11.58 17.98 9.67
CA ARG A 169 -10.50 18.18 10.65
C ARG A 169 -9.30 17.31 10.30
N LEU A 170 -8.09 17.85 10.45
CA LEU A 170 -6.83 17.10 10.35
C LEU A 170 -6.55 16.51 11.73
N CYS A 171 -6.35 15.20 11.82
CA CYS A 171 -6.17 14.53 13.11
C CYS A 171 -5.09 13.44 13.04
N PHE A 172 -4.48 13.14 14.19
CA PHE A 172 -3.73 11.90 14.36
C PHE A 172 -3.97 11.24 15.72
N ILE A 173 -3.64 9.94 15.78
CA ILE A 173 -3.30 9.20 17.01
C ILE A 173 -1.89 8.62 16.85
N CYS A 174 -1.17 8.40 17.94
CA CYS A 174 0.15 7.78 17.88
C CYS A 174 0.30 6.57 18.80
N SER A 175 1.23 5.67 18.45
CA SER A 175 1.55 4.43 19.15
C SER A 175 3.06 4.31 19.31
N GLN A 176 3.51 3.94 20.52
CA GLN A 176 4.92 3.64 20.83
C GLN A 176 5.23 2.13 20.83
N ASP A 177 4.20 1.29 20.73
CA ASP A 177 4.24 -0.14 20.99
C ASP A 177 3.80 -0.96 19.76
N ALA A 178 4.23 -0.50 18.57
CA ALA A 178 3.92 -1.13 17.29
C ALA A 178 2.42 -1.45 17.12
N GLY A 179 1.56 -0.48 17.42
CA GLY A 179 0.11 -0.54 17.23
C GLY A 179 -0.70 -1.24 18.33
N TYR A 180 -0.07 -1.73 19.41
CA TYR A 180 -0.81 -2.37 20.52
C TYR A 180 -1.74 -1.38 21.22
N SER A 181 -1.26 -0.19 21.58
CA SER A 181 -2.03 0.89 22.18
C SER A 181 -1.84 2.20 21.41
N TRP A 182 -2.74 3.15 21.66
CA TRP A 182 -2.84 4.39 20.90
C TRP A 182 -3.21 5.54 21.84
N SER A 183 -2.62 6.72 21.59
CA SER A 183 -2.94 7.98 22.27
C SER A 183 -4.40 8.37 22.09
N ASP A 184 -4.85 9.37 22.87
CA ASP A 184 -6.02 10.15 22.47
C ASP A 184 -5.74 10.94 21.18
N VAL A 185 -6.81 11.31 20.46
CA VAL A 185 -6.74 12.07 19.21
C VAL A 185 -6.23 13.49 19.45
N ARG A 186 -5.29 13.93 18.63
CA ARG A 186 -4.88 15.33 18.50
C ARG A 186 -5.53 15.90 17.24
N ASP A 187 -6.37 16.93 17.38
CA ASP A 187 -6.82 17.74 16.26
C ASP A 187 -5.74 18.79 15.96
N LEU A 188 -5.21 18.74 14.74
CA LEU A 188 -4.14 19.59 14.22
C LEU A 188 -4.66 20.70 13.31
N THR A 189 -5.97 20.82 13.08
CA THR A 189 -6.54 21.70 12.05
C THR A 189 -6.09 23.15 12.22
N GLU A 190 -6.18 23.69 13.43
CA GLU A 190 -5.80 25.08 13.72
C GLU A 190 -4.28 25.28 13.83
N GLU A 191 -3.53 24.22 14.20
CA GLU A 191 -2.06 24.25 14.34
C GLU A 191 -1.36 24.25 12.98
N VAL A 192 -1.80 23.36 12.08
CA VAL A 192 -1.17 23.12 10.78
C VAL A 192 -1.73 24.03 9.69
N ILE A 193 -3.06 24.14 9.61
CA ILE A 193 -3.77 24.83 8.51
C ILE A 193 -4.19 26.24 8.95
N GLY A 194 -4.68 26.37 10.19
CA GLY A 194 -5.03 27.66 10.80
C GLY A 194 -5.91 28.52 9.89
N PRO A 195 -5.59 29.82 9.68
CA PRO A 195 -6.39 30.72 8.84
C PRO A 195 -6.62 30.24 7.40
N GLU A 196 -5.73 29.43 6.82
CA GLU A 196 -5.89 28.91 5.45
C GLU A 196 -7.10 27.97 5.30
N VAL A 197 -7.62 27.39 6.40
CA VAL A 197 -8.82 26.52 6.36
C VAL A 197 -10.03 27.26 5.77
N THR A 198 -10.03 28.59 5.85
CA THR A 198 -11.07 29.46 5.26
C THR A 198 -10.98 29.59 3.73
N HIS A 199 -9.83 29.24 3.15
CA HIS A 199 -9.58 29.16 1.71
C HIS A 199 -9.69 27.73 1.17
N TRP A 200 -9.78 26.70 2.01
CA TRP A 200 -9.85 25.31 1.60
C TRP A 200 -11.28 24.81 1.76
N ALA A 201 -12.00 24.54 0.66
CA ALA A 201 -13.38 24.07 0.72
C ALA A 201 -13.49 22.75 1.50
N THR A 202 -12.55 21.83 1.28
CA THR A 202 -12.29 20.59 2.03
C THR A 202 -10.86 20.14 1.73
N PHE A 203 -10.31 19.23 2.53
CA PHE A 203 -9.00 18.61 2.33
C PHE A 203 -9.01 17.16 2.80
N ALA A 204 -7.98 16.39 2.44
CA ALA A 204 -7.68 15.10 3.04
C ALA A 204 -6.17 14.81 3.07
N VAL A 205 -5.78 13.86 3.92
CA VAL A 205 -4.45 13.21 3.88
C VAL A 205 -4.50 11.94 3.02
N GLY A 206 -3.35 11.53 2.47
CA GLY A 206 -3.16 10.36 1.63
C GLY A 206 -4.31 10.11 0.64
N PRO A 207 -5.02 8.98 0.74
CA PRO A 207 -4.74 7.83 1.62
C PRO A 207 -3.56 7.00 1.08
N GLY A 208 -3.06 6.07 1.88
CA GLY A 208 -1.82 5.33 1.65
C GLY A 208 -0.92 5.49 2.87
N HIS A 209 0.38 5.67 2.68
CA HIS A 209 1.33 5.92 3.78
C HIS A 209 2.04 7.28 3.68
N GLY A 210 2.65 7.69 4.80
CA GLY A 210 3.64 8.76 4.86
C GLY A 210 5.05 8.18 5.05
N ILE A 211 6.07 9.00 4.81
CA ILE A 211 7.48 8.58 4.86
C ILE A 211 8.29 9.44 5.83
N GLN A 212 9.40 8.90 6.34
CA GLN A 212 10.47 9.70 6.93
C GLN A 212 11.63 9.76 5.94
N LEU A 213 12.11 10.98 5.67
CA LEU A 213 13.25 11.25 4.79
C LEU A 213 14.59 10.93 5.48
N GLN A 214 15.67 10.82 4.71
CA GLN A 214 17.03 10.68 5.22
C GLN A 214 17.48 11.88 6.07
N SER A 215 16.92 13.07 5.80
CA SER A 215 17.08 14.26 6.65
C SER A 215 16.43 14.14 8.04
N GLY A 216 15.59 13.12 8.26
CA GLY A 216 14.80 12.93 9.47
C GLY A 216 13.40 13.56 9.43
N ARG A 217 13.14 14.45 8.45
CA ARG A 217 11.82 15.07 8.23
C ARG A 217 10.74 14.00 7.98
N LEU A 218 9.62 14.11 8.66
CA LEU A 218 8.41 13.32 8.41
C LEU A 218 7.58 14.01 7.31
N ILE A 219 7.02 13.23 6.37
CA ILE A 219 6.15 13.69 5.29
C ILE A 219 4.85 12.89 5.27
N ILE A 220 3.72 13.59 5.27
CA ILE A 220 2.37 13.07 5.06
C ILE A 220 1.83 13.67 3.76
N PRO A 221 1.54 12.88 2.71
CA PRO A 221 0.89 13.41 1.51
C PRO A 221 -0.53 13.90 1.82
N ALA A 222 -0.97 14.95 1.14
CA ALA A 222 -2.31 15.54 1.33
C ALA A 222 -2.81 16.25 0.06
N TYR A 223 -4.07 16.66 0.06
CA TYR A 223 -4.64 17.54 -0.97
C TYR A 223 -5.75 18.44 -0.41
N ALA A 224 -5.92 19.62 -1.01
CA ALA A 224 -6.93 20.60 -0.62
C ALA A 224 -7.67 21.21 -1.82
N TYR A 225 -8.99 21.34 -1.71
CA TYR A 225 -9.85 22.05 -2.66
C TYR A 225 -9.77 23.56 -2.43
N TYR A 226 -8.74 24.19 -2.97
CA TYR A 226 -8.42 25.60 -2.79
C TYR A 226 -9.40 26.54 -3.51
N ILE A 227 -9.90 27.56 -2.79
CA ILE A 227 -10.81 28.61 -3.26
C ILE A 227 -9.99 29.88 -3.56
N PRO A 228 -9.74 30.22 -4.83
CA PRO A 228 -8.73 31.22 -5.19
C PRO A 228 -9.20 32.68 -5.09
N PHE A 229 -10.49 32.96 -4.89
CA PHE A 229 -11.02 34.32 -5.01
C PHE A 229 -12.21 34.59 -4.08
N TRP A 230 -12.21 35.78 -3.49
CA TRP A 230 -13.28 36.32 -2.65
C TRP A 230 -13.77 37.61 -3.31
N PHE A 231 -15.07 37.70 -3.63
CA PHE A 231 -15.64 38.86 -4.31
C PHE A 231 -16.69 39.51 -3.41
N PHE A 232 -16.43 40.75 -2.98
CA PHE A 232 -17.35 41.57 -2.15
C PHE A 232 -18.03 40.76 -1.03
N CYS A 233 -17.23 40.18 -0.15
CA CYS A 233 -17.64 39.36 1.01
C CYS A 233 -18.30 37.99 0.68
N PHE A 234 -18.59 37.67 -0.57
CA PHE A 234 -19.11 36.36 -0.97
C PHE A 234 -18.00 35.43 -1.47
N ARG A 235 -17.97 34.20 -0.95
CA ARG A 235 -17.21 33.10 -1.57
C ARG A 235 -17.83 32.79 -2.93
N LEU A 236 -17.00 32.54 -3.94
CA LEU A 236 -17.43 31.98 -5.24
C LEU A 236 -17.04 30.48 -5.28
N PRO A 237 -17.78 29.60 -4.58
CA PRO A 237 -17.35 28.21 -4.33
C PRO A 237 -17.24 27.34 -5.58
N TYR A 238 -17.96 27.70 -6.66
CA TYR A 238 -17.90 27.03 -7.97
C TYR A 238 -16.52 27.11 -8.67
N ARG A 239 -15.52 27.73 -8.04
CA ARG A 239 -14.12 27.79 -8.51
C ARG A 239 -13.12 27.05 -7.62
N ALA A 240 -13.57 26.28 -6.62
CA ALA A 240 -12.66 25.46 -5.81
C ALA A 240 -11.92 24.45 -6.72
N ARG A 241 -10.58 24.39 -6.62
CA ARG A 241 -9.74 23.49 -7.41
C ARG A 241 -8.86 22.66 -6.49
N PRO A 242 -8.84 21.32 -6.61
CA PRO A 242 -7.97 20.50 -5.81
C PRO A 242 -6.53 20.57 -6.30
N HIS A 243 -5.62 20.68 -5.34
CA HIS A 243 -4.19 20.56 -5.52
C HIS A 243 -3.63 19.74 -4.36
N SER A 244 -2.74 18.80 -4.67
CA SER A 244 -1.91 18.09 -3.69
C SER A 244 -0.96 19.03 -2.95
N LEU A 245 -0.51 18.64 -1.78
CA LEU A 245 0.49 19.31 -0.94
C LEU A 245 1.12 18.26 0.01
N MET A 246 2.13 18.66 0.77
CA MET A 246 2.71 17.83 1.83
C MET A 246 2.47 18.48 3.19
N ILE A 247 2.13 17.67 4.19
CA ILE A 247 2.22 18.04 5.61
C ILE A 247 3.53 17.44 6.14
N TYR A 248 4.28 18.18 6.94
CA TYR A 248 5.61 17.77 7.38
C TYR A 248 5.94 18.16 8.82
N SER A 249 6.94 17.48 9.40
CA SER A 249 7.52 17.79 10.71
C SER A 249 9.03 17.58 10.67
N ASP A 250 9.78 18.54 11.21
CA ASP A 250 11.24 18.52 11.33
C ASP A 250 11.72 18.17 12.75
N ASP A 251 10.80 18.06 13.72
CA ASP A 251 11.08 17.93 15.15
C ASP A 251 10.56 16.60 15.75
N LEU A 252 10.59 15.53 14.95
CA LEU A 252 10.15 14.16 15.30
C LEU A 252 8.64 14.05 15.60
N GLY A 253 7.83 14.95 15.02
CA GLY A 253 6.38 14.94 15.12
C GLY A 253 5.80 15.76 16.27
N ALA A 254 6.58 16.64 16.90
CA ALA A 254 6.10 17.51 17.98
C ALA A 254 5.26 18.67 17.42
N THR A 255 5.77 19.39 16.41
CA THR A 255 5.05 20.39 15.62
C THR A 255 4.93 19.96 14.16
N TRP A 256 3.89 20.45 13.48
CA TRP A 256 3.57 20.10 12.10
C TRP A 256 3.25 21.34 11.27
N HIS A 257 3.64 21.31 10.00
CA HIS A 257 3.46 22.39 9.04
C HIS A 257 2.94 21.83 7.70
N HIS A 258 2.47 22.69 6.79
CA HIS A 258 2.20 22.29 5.42
C HIS A 258 3.05 23.05 4.40
N GLY A 259 3.46 22.33 3.34
CA GLY A 259 4.11 22.90 2.17
C GLY A 259 3.13 23.63 1.27
N ARG A 260 3.61 24.04 0.09
CA ARG A 260 2.84 24.77 -0.91
C ARG A 260 1.98 23.83 -1.74
N LEU A 261 0.80 24.30 -2.14
CA LEU A 261 -0.07 23.62 -3.10
C LEU A 261 0.65 23.39 -4.43
N ILE A 262 0.73 22.13 -4.86
CA ILE A 262 1.36 21.69 -6.11
C ILE A 262 0.49 22.18 -7.29
N LYS A 263 1.00 23.19 -8.00
CA LYS A 263 0.28 23.97 -9.02
C LYS A 263 1.05 23.97 -10.36
N PRO A 264 0.40 24.26 -11.51
CA PRO A 264 -1.00 24.65 -11.69
C PRO A 264 -1.94 23.48 -12.04
N MET A 265 -1.43 22.25 -12.14
CA MET A 265 -2.22 21.08 -12.51
C MET A 265 -3.23 20.74 -11.41
N VAL A 266 -4.41 20.24 -11.80
CA VAL A 266 -5.43 19.74 -10.87
C VAL A 266 -5.03 18.35 -10.41
N THR A 267 -4.82 18.19 -9.10
CA THR A 267 -4.36 16.94 -8.47
C THR A 267 -5.08 16.71 -7.14
N VAL A 268 -5.34 15.44 -6.79
CA VAL A 268 -5.98 15.03 -5.53
C VAL A 268 -5.07 14.07 -4.76
N GLU A 269 -5.57 12.93 -4.31
CA GLU A 269 -4.83 11.82 -3.68
C GLU A 269 -3.46 11.59 -4.32
N CYS A 270 -2.42 11.58 -3.51
CA CYS A 270 -1.05 11.41 -3.94
C CYS A 270 -0.26 10.60 -2.92
N GLU A 271 0.84 10.01 -3.37
CA GLU A 271 1.87 9.44 -2.51
C GLU A 271 3.25 9.91 -2.94
N VAL A 272 4.22 9.75 -2.04
CA VAL A 272 5.57 10.26 -2.20
C VAL A 272 6.61 9.23 -1.81
N ALA A 273 7.78 9.30 -2.44
CA ALA A 273 8.94 8.47 -2.14
C ALA A 273 10.21 9.31 -2.29
N GLU A 274 11.21 9.09 -1.42
CA GLU A 274 12.51 9.74 -1.54
C GLU A 274 13.40 8.91 -2.46
N VAL A 275 13.96 9.53 -3.50
CA VAL A 275 14.79 8.85 -4.51
C VAL A 275 16.16 9.48 -4.61
N ILE A 276 17.18 8.64 -4.69
CA ILE A 276 18.56 9.05 -5.00
C ILE A 276 18.88 8.56 -6.41
N GLY A 277 19.24 9.48 -7.30
CA GLY A 277 19.81 9.14 -8.61
C GLY A 277 21.33 9.25 -8.62
N LYS A 278 21.94 9.05 -9.80
CA LYS A 278 23.40 9.11 -10.08
C LYS A 278 24.15 10.30 -9.48
N ALA A 279 23.49 11.43 -9.27
CA ALA A 279 24.07 12.63 -8.66
C ALA A 279 24.23 12.54 -7.12
N GLY A 280 23.73 11.50 -6.46
CA GLY A 280 23.84 11.28 -5.01
C GLY A 280 22.93 12.17 -4.14
N HIS A 281 22.27 13.18 -4.71
CA HIS A 281 21.36 14.05 -3.96
C HIS A 281 19.95 13.44 -3.87
N PRO A 282 19.34 13.37 -2.68
CA PRO A 282 17.96 12.90 -2.52
C PRO A 282 16.97 13.91 -3.10
N VAL A 283 15.94 13.41 -3.75
CA VAL A 283 14.83 14.17 -4.34
C VAL A 283 13.53 13.53 -3.89
N LEU A 284 12.56 14.34 -3.47
CA LEU A 284 11.23 13.84 -3.13
C LEU A 284 10.38 13.73 -4.40
N TYR A 285 10.08 12.50 -4.81
CA TYR A 285 9.15 12.20 -5.90
C TYR A 285 7.71 12.17 -5.38
N CYS A 286 6.76 12.67 -6.18
CA CYS A 286 5.32 12.65 -5.91
C CYS A 286 4.54 12.12 -7.12
N SER A 287 3.68 11.12 -6.90
CA SER A 287 2.71 10.62 -7.87
C SER A 287 1.30 10.98 -7.41
N ALA A 288 0.63 11.86 -8.16
CA ALA A 288 -0.70 12.37 -7.83
C ALA A 288 -1.78 11.99 -8.84
N ARG A 289 -2.98 11.70 -8.33
CA ARG A 289 -4.19 11.36 -9.10
C ARG A 289 -4.73 12.59 -9.84
N THR A 290 -5.12 12.43 -11.11
CA THR A 290 -5.61 13.52 -11.97
C THR A 290 -6.89 13.14 -12.75
N PRO A 291 -7.73 14.12 -13.13
CA PRO A 291 -8.79 13.89 -14.11
C PRO A 291 -8.28 13.67 -15.55
N ASN A 292 -6.98 13.84 -15.81
CA ASN A 292 -6.37 13.85 -17.15
C ASN A 292 -5.96 12.45 -17.65
N ARG A 293 -6.50 11.39 -17.03
CA ARG A 293 -6.36 9.98 -17.47
C ARG A 293 -4.94 9.41 -17.37
N HIS A 294 -4.07 10.09 -16.63
CA HIS A 294 -2.68 9.75 -16.36
C HIS A 294 -2.30 10.32 -15.00
N ARG A 295 -1.36 9.68 -14.29
CA ARG A 295 -0.77 10.25 -13.06
C ARG A 295 -0.03 11.54 -13.38
N ALA A 296 -0.04 12.47 -12.43
CA ALA A 296 0.86 13.62 -12.41
C ALA A 296 2.09 13.28 -11.58
N GLU A 297 3.26 13.49 -12.15
CA GLU A 297 4.56 13.31 -11.50
C GLU A 297 5.17 14.67 -11.20
N ALA A 298 5.69 14.85 -10.00
CA ALA A 298 6.37 16.08 -9.59
C ALA A 298 7.56 15.76 -8.68
N LEU A 299 8.61 16.60 -8.76
CA LEU A 299 9.83 16.47 -7.98
C LEU A 299 10.01 17.68 -7.05
N SER A 300 10.49 17.45 -5.84
CA SER A 300 10.89 18.48 -4.86
C SER A 300 12.34 18.26 -4.44
N ILE A 301 13.11 19.35 -4.40
CA ILE A 301 14.51 19.40 -3.94
C ILE A 301 14.66 20.10 -2.57
N ASP A 302 13.54 20.52 -1.98
CA ASP A 302 13.44 21.20 -0.68
C ASP A 302 12.63 20.37 0.33
N HIS A 303 12.72 19.04 0.19
CA HIS A 303 12.11 18.05 1.09
C HIS A 303 10.61 18.28 1.31
N GLY A 304 9.87 18.58 0.22
CA GLY A 304 8.41 18.67 0.18
C GLY A 304 7.81 20.05 0.46
N GLU A 305 8.61 21.10 0.68
CA GLU A 305 8.05 22.45 0.86
C GLU A 305 7.46 22.99 -0.46
N CYS A 306 8.15 22.82 -1.59
CA CYS A 306 7.60 23.11 -2.90
C CYS A 306 7.99 22.04 -3.95
N PHE A 307 7.14 21.91 -4.96
CA PHE A 307 7.35 20.99 -6.07
C PHE A 307 7.51 21.75 -7.37
N GLN A 308 8.34 21.18 -8.25
CA GLN A 308 8.39 21.56 -9.66
C GLN A 308 7.01 21.36 -10.31
N LYS A 309 6.79 22.05 -11.45
CA LYS A 309 5.55 21.96 -12.21
C LYS A 309 5.25 20.48 -12.57
N PRO A 310 4.08 19.92 -12.22
CA PRO A 310 3.77 18.53 -12.53
C PRO A 310 3.72 18.23 -14.03
N VAL A 311 4.15 17.02 -14.38
CA VAL A 311 4.14 16.44 -15.73
C VAL A 311 3.23 15.22 -15.75
N LEU A 312 2.55 14.93 -16.87
CA LEU A 312 1.70 13.75 -16.97
C LEU A 312 2.53 12.52 -17.38
N SER A 313 2.39 11.43 -16.62
CA SER A 313 3.05 10.15 -16.89
C SER A 313 2.28 9.33 -17.91
N HIS A 314 2.73 9.29 -19.16
CA HIS A 314 2.03 8.56 -20.23
C HIS A 314 2.05 7.02 -20.07
N GLN A 315 2.94 6.49 -19.22
CA GLN A 315 2.98 5.07 -18.85
C GLN A 315 2.01 4.72 -17.70
N LEU A 316 1.82 5.63 -16.74
CA LEU A 316 0.90 5.43 -15.60
C LEU A 316 -0.49 6.00 -15.91
N CYS A 317 -1.32 5.21 -16.58
CA CYS A 317 -2.66 5.62 -16.99
C CYS A 317 -3.71 5.54 -15.86
N GLU A 318 -4.79 6.33 -15.98
CA GLU A 318 -5.91 6.35 -15.04
C GLU A 318 -7.28 6.03 -15.68
N PRO A 319 -8.19 5.35 -14.95
CA PRO A 319 -9.58 5.16 -15.35
C PRO A 319 -10.37 6.49 -15.37
N PRO A 320 -11.59 6.54 -15.95
CA PRO A 320 -12.34 7.78 -16.14
C PRO A 320 -12.63 8.58 -14.86
N HIS A 321 -12.75 7.90 -13.73
CA HIS A 321 -12.99 8.49 -12.41
C HIS A 321 -11.73 8.51 -11.53
N GLY A 322 -10.57 8.13 -12.09
CA GLY A 322 -9.30 7.98 -11.38
C GLY A 322 -9.29 6.89 -10.28
N CYS A 323 -8.12 6.70 -9.70
CA CYS A 323 -7.90 5.84 -8.53
C CYS A 323 -6.70 6.37 -7.74
N GLN A 324 -6.67 6.12 -6.43
CA GLN A 324 -5.41 6.15 -5.70
C GLN A 324 -4.53 5.00 -6.21
N GLY A 325 -3.23 5.18 -6.09
CA GLY A 325 -2.20 4.18 -6.33
C GLY A 325 -0.98 4.57 -5.51
N SER A 326 -0.18 3.58 -5.13
CA SER A 326 0.87 3.73 -4.13
C SER A 326 2.27 3.67 -4.72
N VAL A 327 3.21 4.42 -4.16
CA VAL A 327 4.62 4.44 -4.57
C VAL A 327 5.54 4.23 -3.37
N VAL A 328 6.55 3.36 -3.54
CA VAL A 328 7.65 3.20 -2.57
C VAL A 328 9.00 3.27 -3.28
N SER A 329 9.99 3.83 -2.61
CA SER A 329 11.41 3.73 -2.95
C SER A 329 12.03 2.46 -2.38
N PHE A 330 13.06 1.94 -3.03
CA PHE A 330 13.98 0.96 -2.46
C PHE A 330 15.33 1.01 -3.17
N CYS A 331 16.40 0.59 -2.50
CA CYS A 331 17.67 0.30 -3.17
C CYS A 331 17.70 -1.18 -3.59
N PRO A 332 18.08 -1.52 -4.83
CA PRO A 332 18.22 -2.91 -5.23
C PRO A 332 19.36 -3.58 -4.46
N LEU A 333 19.12 -4.81 -3.98
CA LEU A 333 20.21 -5.67 -3.49
C LEU A 333 21.13 -6.02 -4.67
N GLU A 334 22.44 -6.14 -4.42
CA GLU A 334 23.47 -6.25 -5.46
C GLU A 334 23.10 -7.25 -6.57
N ILE A 335 23.03 -6.75 -7.81
CA ILE A 335 22.74 -7.57 -8.99
C ILE A 335 23.94 -8.50 -9.23
N PRO A 336 23.80 -9.85 -9.12
CA PRO A 336 24.87 -10.77 -9.49
C PRO A 336 24.90 -10.90 -11.02
N GLY A 337 25.47 -9.89 -11.69
CA GLY A 337 25.34 -9.75 -13.15
C GLY A 337 26.26 -8.73 -13.83
N GLY A 338 27.31 -8.27 -13.16
CA GLY A 338 28.37 -7.49 -13.81
C GLY A 338 29.34 -8.40 -14.55
N CYS A 339 29.14 -8.63 -15.85
CA CYS A 339 30.15 -9.26 -16.70
C CYS A 339 31.42 -8.40 -16.73
N GLN A 340 32.41 -8.76 -15.91
CA GLN A 340 33.77 -8.26 -16.09
C GLN A 340 34.28 -8.83 -17.42
N ASN A 341 34.60 -7.94 -18.35
CA ASN A 341 35.20 -8.33 -19.62
C ASN A 341 36.57 -8.97 -19.35
N LEU A 342 36.64 -10.30 -19.49
CA LEU A 342 37.89 -11.04 -19.57
C LEU A 342 38.58 -10.74 -20.91
N ALA A 343 39.19 -9.57 -21.00
CA ALA A 343 40.30 -9.32 -21.92
C ALA A 343 41.57 -9.83 -21.23
N GLY A 344 42.03 -11.02 -21.62
CA GLY A 344 43.28 -11.58 -21.11
C GLY A 344 44.48 -11.03 -21.88
N GLU A 345 45.62 -10.92 -21.20
CA GLU A 345 46.95 -11.03 -21.81
C GLU A 345 47.93 -11.61 -20.78
N ASP A 346 48.92 -12.37 -21.26
CA ASP A 346 49.67 -13.37 -20.47
C ASP A 346 50.96 -12.87 -19.81
N ALA A 347 51.28 -13.51 -18.67
CA ALA A 347 52.64 -13.83 -18.16
C ALA A 347 53.57 -12.71 -17.61
N PRO A 348 54.63 -13.06 -16.85
CA PRO A 348 54.66 -14.03 -15.75
C PRO A 348 55.32 -13.47 -14.45
N ALA A 349 55.30 -14.27 -13.38
CA ALA A 349 55.69 -13.86 -12.02
C ALA A 349 57.22 -13.74 -11.75
N ILE A 350 57.58 -12.84 -10.81
CA ILE A 350 58.84 -12.86 -10.05
C ILE A 350 58.53 -12.65 -8.56
N GLN A 351 59.19 -13.41 -7.70
CA GLN A 351 59.08 -13.34 -6.23
C GLN A 351 59.91 -12.19 -5.65
N GLN A 352 59.43 -11.55 -4.56
CA GLN A 352 60.10 -11.49 -3.25
C GLN A 352 59.33 -10.61 -2.24
N SER A 353 59.55 -10.90 -0.95
CA SER A 353 59.03 -10.21 0.24
C SER A 353 60.14 -10.18 1.30
N PRO A 354 59.99 -9.56 2.50
CA PRO A 354 59.04 -8.55 2.98
C PRO A 354 59.76 -7.28 3.54
N LEU A 355 59.04 -6.30 4.12
CA LEU A 355 59.45 -5.54 5.34
C LEU A 355 58.33 -4.60 5.87
N LEU A 356 58.55 -4.01 7.07
CA LEU A 356 57.53 -3.51 8.01
C LEU A 356 57.24 -1.99 8.03
N CYS A 357 56.09 -1.64 8.64
CA CYS A 357 55.68 -0.32 9.18
C CYS A 357 55.36 0.82 8.17
N SER A 358 54.43 1.74 8.43
CA SER A 358 53.49 1.89 9.57
C SER A 358 52.32 2.85 9.24
N SER A 359 51.11 2.47 9.67
CA SER A 359 49.94 3.32 9.99
C SER A 359 49.73 4.65 9.24
N VAL A 360 48.88 4.62 8.21
CA VAL A 360 47.77 5.58 8.06
C VAL A 360 46.53 4.75 7.75
N ARG A 361 45.47 4.87 8.54
CA ARG A 361 44.13 4.40 8.14
C ARG A 361 43.47 5.55 7.37
N PRO A 362 43.05 5.37 6.12
CA PRO A 362 41.98 6.19 5.58
C PRO A 362 40.72 5.95 6.43
N GLU A 363 40.05 7.03 6.80
CA GLU A 363 38.63 6.97 7.17
C GLU A 363 37.84 6.26 6.05
N PRO A 364 36.73 5.56 6.35
CA PRO A 364 35.89 5.02 5.30
C PRO A 364 35.36 6.18 4.45
N GLU A 365 35.71 6.18 3.16
CA GLU A 365 35.19 7.16 2.21
C GLU A 365 33.65 7.15 2.25
N ALA A 366 33.04 8.33 2.16
CA ALA A 366 31.60 8.49 2.25
C ALA A 366 30.92 7.56 1.23
N GLY A 367 30.19 6.56 1.75
CA GLY A 367 29.66 5.47 0.93
C GLY A 367 28.82 6.02 -0.22
N THR A 368 29.19 5.65 -1.45
CA THR A 368 28.46 6.01 -2.66
C THR A 368 27.01 5.57 -2.51
N LEU A 369 26.11 6.53 -2.33
CA LEU A 369 24.68 6.25 -2.16
C LEU A 369 24.18 5.50 -3.39
N SER A 370 23.73 4.26 -3.20
CA SER A 370 23.20 3.42 -4.27
C SER A 370 21.96 4.07 -4.88
N GLU A 371 21.84 3.98 -6.21
CA GLU A 371 20.67 4.50 -6.93
C GLU A 371 19.39 3.82 -6.43
N SER A 372 18.39 4.62 -6.07
CA SER A 372 17.08 4.14 -5.64
C SER A 372 16.19 3.86 -6.84
N TRP A 373 15.45 2.77 -6.79
CA TRP A 373 14.37 2.47 -7.73
C TRP A 373 13.02 2.80 -7.11
N LEU A 374 12.00 3.00 -7.96
CA LEU A 374 10.61 3.15 -7.54
C LEU A 374 9.79 1.93 -7.93
N LEU A 375 8.91 1.52 -7.02
CA LEU A 375 7.82 0.59 -7.27
C LEU A 375 6.49 1.32 -7.16
N TYR A 376 5.55 1.07 -8.09
CA TYR A 376 4.23 1.70 -8.09
C TYR A 376 3.11 0.67 -8.30
N SER A 377 2.04 0.72 -7.49
CA SER A 377 0.87 -0.15 -7.61
C SER A 377 -0.39 0.61 -8.00
N HIS A 378 -1.07 0.16 -9.07
CA HIS A 378 -2.29 0.80 -9.56
C HIS A 378 -3.07 -0.10 -10.54
N PRO A 379 -4.41 0.05 -10.67
CA PRO A 379 -5.17 -0.62 -11.72
C PRO A 379 -4.66 -0.29 -13.14
N THR A 380 -4.34 -1.31 -13.93
CA THR A 380 -3.69 -1.14 -15.25
C THR A 380 -4.66 -0.75 -16.37
N ASN A 381 -5.96 -0.96 -16.17
CA ASN A 381 -6.94 -0.79 -17.21
C ASN A 381 -7.40 0.68 -17.37
N LYS A 382 -7.20 1.24 -18.57
CA LYS A 382 -7.58 2.63 -18.90
C LYS A 382 -9.06 2.97 -18.73
N LYS A 383 -9.98 2.00 -18.60
CA LYS A 383 -11.44 2.22 -18.55
C LYS A 383 -12.10 1.86 -17.22
N ARG A 384 -11.55 0.93 -16.46
CA ARG A 384 -12.14 0.36 -15.24
C ARG A 384 -11.05 0.15 -14.19
N ARG A 385 -11.42 0.10 -12.92
CA ARG A 385 -10.49 -0.36 -11.88
C ARG A 385 -10.48 -1.89 -11.88
N VAL A 386 -9.62 -2.45 -12.72
CA VAL A 386 -9.36 -3.88 -12.84
C VAL A 386 -7.88 -4.10 -13.13
N ASP A 387 -7.41 -5.30 -12.82
CA ASP A 387 -6.07 -5.82 -13.09
C ASP A 387 -4.98 -4.96 -12.42
N LEU A 388 -4.75 -5.20 -11.13
CA LEU A 388 -3.80 -4.46 -10.31
C LEU A 388 -2.37 -4.78 -10.76
N GLY A 389 -1.67 -3.75 -11.24
CA GLY A 389 -0.31 -3.86 -11.75
C GLY A 389 0.73 -3.31 -10.80
N ILE A 390 1.89 -3.95 -10.79
CA ILE A 390 3.14 -3.47 -10.18
C ILE A 390 4.05 -2.99 -11.31
N TYR A 391 4.38 -1.70 -11.27
CA TYR A 391 5.28 -1.03 -12.21
C TYR A 391 6.62 -0.77 -11.52
N LEU A 392 7.72 -1.00 -12.23
CA LEU A 392 9.08 -0.69 -11.78
C LEU A 392 9.63 0.51 -12.56
N ASN A 393 10.34 1.42 -11.90
CA ASN A 393 11.14 2.45 -12.54
C ASN A 393 12.55 2.45 -11.94
N GLN A 394 13.54 2.12 -12.76
CA GLN A 394 14.95 1.98 -12.38
C GLN A 394 15.75 3.29 -12.51
N SER A 395 15.16 4.32 -13.15
CA SER A 395 15.72 5.66 -13.34
C SER A 395 14.68 6.72 -12.95
N PRO A 396 14.31 6.87 -11.66
CA PRO A 396 13.14 7.67 -11.26
C PRO A 396 13.27 9.18 -11.48
N LEU A 397 14.48 9.68 -11.78
CA LEU A 397 14.73 11.08 -12.17
C LEU A 397 14.74 11.29 -13.69
N GLU A 398 14.65 10.22 -14.48
CA GLU A 398 14.54 10.24 -15.94
C GLU A 398 13.05 10.12 -16.35
N ALA A 399 12.66 10.83 -17.42
CA ALA A 399 11.26 10.87 -17.85
C ALA A 399 10.86 9.60 -18.60
N ALA A 400 9.67 9.07 -18.30
CA ALA A 400 9.07 7.91 -18.96
C ALA A 400 9.88 6.59 -18.85
N CYS A 401 10.39 6.30 -17.64
CA CYS A 401 11.17 5.09 -17.34
C CYS A 401 10.38 3.98 -16.61
N TRP A 402 9.03 4.00 -16.64
CA TRP A 402 8.21 2.93 -16.06
C TRP A 402 8.13 1.69 -16.96
N SER A 403 8.28 0.52 -16.35
CA SER A 403 8.13 -0.79 -16.98
C SER A 403 6.70 -1.05 -17.47
N ARG A 404 6.51 -2.15 -18.21
CA ARG A 404 5.19 -2.79 -18.28
C ARG A 404 4.80 -3.31 -16.88
N PRO A 405 3.51 -3.31 -16.53
CA PRO A 405 3.07 -3.77 -15.22
C PRO A 405 3.10 -5.31 -15.13
N TRP A 406 3.66 -5.83 -14.05
CA TRP A 406 3.38 -7.19 -13.59
C TRP A 406 1.99 -7.22 -12.95
N ILE A 407 1.09 -8.09 -13.42
CA ILE A 407 -0.27 -8.19 -12.85
C ILE A 407 -0.23 -8.99 -11.53
N LEU A 408 -0.32 -8.28 -10.41
CA LEU A 408 -0.35 -8.85 -9.06
C LEU A 408 -1.70 -9.50 -8.73
N HIS A 409 -2.79 -8.95 -9.30
CA HIS A 409 -4.15 -9.47 -9.13
C HIS A 409 -5.01 -9.18 -10.38
N CYS A 410 -5.55 -10.23 -11.01
CA CYS A 410 -6.47 -10.14 -12.14
C CYS A 410 -7.92 -9.95 -11.67
N GLY A 411 -8.69 -9.07 -12.32
CA GLY A 411 -10.09 -8.79 -11.99
C GLY A 411 -10.30 -7.47 -11.23
N PRO A 412 -11.51 -7.24 -10.66
CA PRO A 412 -11.84 -6.02 -9.90
C PRO A 412 -10.83 -5.72 -8.79
N CYS A 413 -10.23 -4.54 -8.87
CA CYS A 413 -9.29 -4.02 -7.88
C CYS A 413 -9.51 -2.51 -7.68
N GLY A 414 -8.99 -1.94 -6.60
CA GLY A 414 -9.23 -0.53 -6.26
C GLY A 414 -7.97 0.15 -5.75
N TYR A 415 -8.10 0.76 -4.58
CA TYR A 415 -7.01 1.42 -3.87
C TYR A 415 -6.01 0.37 -3.40
N SER A 416 -4.74 0.75 -3.28
CA SER A 416 -3.64 -0.15 -2.91
C SER A 416 -2.56 0.63 -2.19
N ASP A 417 -1.97 0.05 -1.14
CA ASP A 417 -0.83 0.64 -0.43
C ASP A 417 0.34 -0.35 -0.34
N LEU A 418 1.55 0.14 -0.62
CA LEU A 418 2.80 -0.61 -0.64
C LEU A 418 3.60 -0.34 0.64
N ALA A 419 4.33 -1.36 1.10
CA ALA A 419 5.36 -1.22 2.12
C ALA A 419 6.63 -1.94 1.68
N ALA A 420 7.72 -1.19 1.51
CA ALA A 420 9.04 -1.73 1.19
C ALA A 420 9.80 -2.15 2.46
N LEU A 421 10.44 -3.31 2.40
CA LEU A 421 11.42 -3.78 3.39
C LEU A 421 12.78 -3.73 2.70
N GLU A 422 13.32 -2.51 2.54
CA GLU A 422 14.46 -2.19 1.68
C GLU A 422 15.65 -3.15 1.83
N ASN A 423 16.02 -3.47 3.08
CA ASN A 423 17.15 -4.34 3.41
C ASN A 423 16.94 -5.84 3.12
N GLU A 424 15.74 -6.25 2.68
CA GLU A 424 15.34 -7.66 2.48
C GLU A 424 14.84 -7.95 1.05
N GLY A 425 14.76 -6.94 0.18
CA GLY A 425 14.19 -7.10 -1.18
C GLY A 425 12.72 -7.56 -1.19
N LEU A 426 12.00 -7.32 -0.08
CA LEU A 426 10.65 -7.83 0.16
C LEU A 426 9.64 -6.68 0.22
N PHE A 427 8.46 -6.89 -0.35
CA PHE A 427 7.40 -5.88 -0.42
C PHE A 427 6.08 -6.48 0.05
N GLY A 428 5.32 -5.69 0.82
CA GLY A 428 3.91 -5.94 1.09
C GLY A 428 3.03 -5.04 0.24
N CYS A 429 1.92 -5.56 -0.29
CA CYS A 429 0.86 -4.79 -0.92
C CYS A 429 -0.48 -5.12 -0.26
N LEU A 430 -1.17 -4.10 0.24
CA LEU A 430 -2.51 -4.17 0.80
C LEU A 430 -3.48 -3.47 -0.15
N PHE A 431 -4.45 -4.19 -0.73
CA PHE A 431 -5.25 -3.66 -1.84
C PHE A 431 -6.71 -4.12 -1.81
N GLU A 432 -7.58 -3.24 -2.29
CA GLU A 432 -8.99 -3.52 -2.56
C GLU A 432 -9.13 -4.47 -3.76
N CYS A 433 -9.91 -5.54 -3.62
CA CYS A 433 -10.23 -6.46 -4.69
C CYS A 433 -11.56 -7.21 -4.50
N GLY A 434 -11.97 -7.95 -5.53
CA GLY A 434 -13.15 -8.81 -5.45
C GLY A 434 -13.41 -9.60 -6.72
N THR A 435 -14.52 -10.35 -6.72
CA THR A 435 -14.99 -11.10 -7.90
C THR A 435 -15.87 -10.24 -8.80
N LYS A 436 -16.68 -9.34 -8.23
CA LYS A 436 -17.64 -8.51 -9.02
C LYS A 436 -17.42 -7.01 -8.85
N GLN A 437 -16.98 -6.56 -7.69
CA GLN A 437 -16.67 -5.17 -7.35
C GLN A 437 -15.37 -5.11 -6.54
N GLU A 438 -14.66 -3.98 -6.61
CA GLU A 438 -13.39 -3.78 -5.93
C GLU A 438 -13.49 -3.73 -4.39
N CYS A 439 -14.68 -3.43 -3.85
CA CYS A 439 -14.89 -3.25 -2.41
C CYS A 439 -15.41 -4.51 -1.67
N GLU A 440 -15.37 -5.68 -2.31
CA GLU A 440 -15.79 -6.95 -1.69
C GLU A 440 -14.81 -7.40 -0.60
N GLN A 441 -13.51 -7.08 -0.74
CA GLN A 441 -12.49 -7.32 0.27
C GLN A 441 -11.27 -6.40 0.10
N ILE A 442 -10.45 -6.31 1.15
CA ILE A 442 -9.07 -5.85 1.10
C ILE A 442 -8.18 -7.06 1.36
N ALA A 443 -7.33 -7.39 0.39
CA ALA A 443 -6.38 -8.49 0.47
C ALA A 443 -4.95 -7.97 0.68
N PHE A 444 -4.10 -8.85 1.19
CA PHE A 444 -2.66 -8.60 1.36
C PHE A 444 -1.85 -9.66 0.61
N ARG A 445 -0.74 -9.25 0.00
CA ARG A 445 0.23 -10.14 -0.65
C ARG A 445 1.66 -9.66 -0.37
N LEU A 446 2.54 -10.60 -0.07
CA LEU A 446 4.00 -10.41 -0.12
C LEU A 446 4.54 -10.83 -1.49
N PHE A 447 5.60 -10.15 -1.95
CA PHE A 447 6.39 -10.52 -3.11
C PHE A 447 7.80 -9.93 -3.01
N THR A 448 8.72 -10.41 -3.85
CA THR A 448 10.14 -10.08 -3.86
C THR A 448 10.57 -9.23 -5.06
N ASP A 449 11.72 -8.55 -4.93
CA ASP A 449 12.44 -7.90 -6.03
C ASP A 449 12.75 -8.87 -7.19
N ARG A 450 13.07 -10.13 -6.87
CA ARG A 450 13.28 -11.22 -7.85
C ARG A 450 12.04 -11.52 -8.68
N GLU A 451 10.86 -11.55 -8.06
CA GLU A 451 9.58 -11.72 -8.79
C GLU A 451 9.28 -10.51 -9.69
N ILE A 452 9.53 -9.29 -9.20
CA ILE A 452 9.38 -8.08 -10.03
C ILE A 452 10.32 -8.16 -11.24
N LEU A 453 11.60 -8.46 -11.02
CA LEU A 453 12.62 -8.51 -12.08
C LEU A 453 12.37 -9.62 -13.10
N SER A 454 11.94 -10.81 -12.69
CA SER A 454 11.63 -11.89 -13.63
C SER A 454 10.46 -11.55 -14.55
N HIS A 455 9.43 -10.88 -14.02
CA HIS A 455 8.28 -10.41 -14.80
C HIS A 455 8.60 -9.18 -15.67
N VAL A 456 9.57 -8.35 -15.30
CA VAL A 456 10.04 -7.22 -16.13
C VAL A 456 10.99 -7.68 -17.24
N GLN A 457 11.85 -8.67 -16.99
CA GLN A 457 12.87 -9.14 -17.93
C GLN A 457 12.38 -10.24 -18.90
N GLY A 458 11.41 -11.06 -18.51
CA GLY A 458 10.92 -12.19 -19.33
C GLY A 458 10.36 -11.79 -20.71
N ASP A 459 9.97 -10.53 -20.89
CA ASP A 459 9.47 -9.97 -22.16
C ASP A 459 10.59 -9.65 -23.17
N CYS A 460 11.87 -9.65 -22.78
CA CYS A 460 13.00 -9.30 -23.65
C CYS A 460 13.59 -10.47 -24.45
N SER A 461 13.19 -11.72 -24.17
CA SER A 461 13.90 -12.92 -24.66
C SER A 461 13.11 -13.79 -25.67
N THR A 462 11.93 -13.36 -26.13
CA THR A 462 11.17 -14.07 -27.17
C THR A 462 11.14 -13.32 -28.52
N PRO A 463 11.93 -13.75 -29.53
CA PRO A 463 11.73 -13.34 -30.91
C PRO A 463 10.38 -13.86 -31.41
N GLY A 464 9.50 -12.95 -31.84
CA GLY A 464 8.15 -13.33 -32.27
C GLY A 464 8.15 -14.21 -33.52
N MET A 465 7.64 -15.44 -33.40
CA MET A 465 7.18 -16.19 -34.57
C MET A 465 5.85 -15.60 -35.05
N ASN A 466 5.91 -14.83 -36.13
CA ASN A 466 4.72 -14.43 -36.88
C ASN A 466 4.07 -15.67 -37.52
N SER A 467 2.87 -16.03 -37.08
CA SER A 467 1.96 -16.88 -37.84
C SER A 467 0.87 -16.01 -38.47
N GLU A 468 0.94 -15.83 -39.79
CA GLU A 468 -0.13 -15.18 -40.54
C GLU A 468 -1.41 -16.02 -40.51
N PRO A 469 -2.61 -15.42 -40.32
CA PRO A 469 -3.86 -16.13 -40.46
C PRO A 469 -4.17 -16.36 -41.95
N SER A 470 -4.08 -17.61 -42.38
CA SER A 470 -4.48 -18.03 -43.74
C SER A 470 -5.96 -17.75 -43.99
N LYS A 471 -6.27 -16.97 -45.04
CA LYS A 471 -7.64 -16.77 -45.51
C LYS A 471 -8.26 -18.07 -46.04
N LYS A 472 -9.41 -18.46 -45.49
CA LYS A 472 -10.54 -19.04 -46.24
C LYS A 472 -11.83 -18.90 -45.42
#